data_AF-A0A6G9Y7L3-F1
#
_entry.id   AF-A0A6G9Y7L3-F1
#
_cell.length_a   1.000
_cell.length_b   1.000
_cell.length_c   1.000
_cell.angle_alpha   90.00
_cell.angle_beta   90.00
_cell.angle_gamma   90.00
#
_symmetry.space_group_name_H-M   'P 1'
#
loop_
_entity.id
_entity.type
_entity.pdbx_description
1 polymer ?
#
loop_
_entity_poly.entity_id
_entity_poly.type
_entity_poly.pdbx_seq_one_letter_code
_entity_poly.pdbx_strand_id
1 'polypeptide(L)'
;MTPTSIERRIESLEIRVTDLEDLIDETQHELLRRVTRIELFARRSTDQLNGIGRALTAIADHFGIPQTPIPEVIYPTEAEIDNAMAERW
;
A
#
# COMPACT_ATOMS: atom_id res chain seq x y z
N MET A 1 -19.59 43.16 17.88
CA MET A 1 -19.88 41.78 17.42
C MET A 1 -21.10 41.32 18.18
N THR A 2 -22.20 40.99 17.50
CA THR A 2 -23.47 40.63 18.16
C THR A 2 -23.56 39.12 18.40
N PRO A 3 -24.30 38.64 19.40
CA PRO A 3 -24.47 37.20 19.66
C PRO A 3 -24.88 36.41 18.41
N THR A 4 -25.80 36.95 17.62
CA THR A 4 -26.25 36.36 16.35
C THR A 4 -25.14 36.23 15.30
N SER A 5 -24.15 37.12 15.31
CA SER A 5 -22.98 37.03 14.42
C SER A 5 -21.98 35.98 14.87
N ILE A 6 -21.97 35.62 16.16
CA ILE A 6 -21.13 34.56 16.71
C ILE A 6 -21.77 33.22 16.43
N GLU A 7 -23.07 33.07 16.69
CA GLU A 7 -23.85 31.86 16.41
C GLU A 7 -23.72 31.42 14.95
N ARG A 8 -23.92 32.34 13.99
CA ARG A 8 -23.73 32.02 12.56
C ARG A 8 -22.31 31.60 12.19
N ARG A 9 -21.30 32.12 12.89
CA ARG A 9 -19.90 31.74 12.66
C ARG A 9 -19.60 30.36 13.25
N ILE A 10 -20.19 30.04 14.40
CA ILE A 10 -20.08 28.71 15.01
C ILE A 10 -20.74 27.68 14.10
N GLU A 11 -21.99 27.93 13.66
CA GLU A 11 -22.71 27.05 12.74
C GLU A 11 -21.94 26.82 11.43
N SER A 12 -21.37 27.88 10.85
CA SER A 12 -20.53 27.73 9.65
C SER A 12 -19.24 26.95 9.90
N LEU A 13 -18.67 27.00 11.10
CA LEU A 13 -17.49 26.21 11.45
C LEU A 13 -17.86 24.75 11.68
N GLU A 14 -18.98 24.48 12.35
CA GLU A 14 -19.49 23.12 12.57
C GLU A 14 -19.73 22.41 11.23
N ILE A 15 -20.42 23.07 10.29
CA ILE A 15 -20.63 22.52 8.93
C ILE A 15 -19.29 22.21 8.25
N ARG A 16 -18.34 23.15 8.31
CA ARG A 16 -17.03 22.94 7.68
C ARG A 16 -16.21 21.82 8.32
N VAL A 17 -16.36 21.60 9.62
CA VAL A 17 -15.71 20.48 10.32
C VAL A 17 -16.33 19.17 9.86
N THR A 18 -17.66 19.09 9.82
CA THR A 18 -18.36 17.89 9.31
C THR A 18 -17.97 17.60 7.85
N ASP A 19 -17.93 18.61 6.98
CA ASP A 19 -17.50 18.45 5.59
C ASP A 19 -16.06 17.91 5.49
N LEU A 20 -15.16 18.35 6.39
CA LEU A 20 -13.77 17.87 6.42
C LEU A 20 -13.67 16.45 6.95
N GLU A 21 -14.45 16.11 7.98
CA GLU A 21 -14.51 14.75 8.53
C GLU A 21 -15.00 13.76 7.47
N ASP A 22 -16.09 14.10 6.77
CA ASP A 22 -16.62 13.29 5.68
C ASP A 22 -15.61 13.10 4.54
N LEU A 23 -14.92 14.18 4.14
CA LEU A 23 -13.89 14.11 3.10
C LEU A 23 -12.68 13.27 3.53
N ILE A 24 -12.26 13.38 4.79
CA ILE A 24 -11.15 12.59 5.33
C ILE A 24 -11.53 11.11 5.32
N ASP A 25 -12.73 10.76 5.76
CA ASP A 25 -13.21 9.38 5.78
C ASP A 25 -13.31 8.79 4.37
N GLU A 26 -13.84 9.55 3.40
CA GLU A 26 -13.87 9.14 1.99
C GLU A 26 -12.46 8.94 1.43
N THR A 27 -11.56 9.88 1.68
CA THR A 27 -10.18 9.84 1.20
C THR A 27 -9.41 8.66 1.81
N GLN A 28 -9.55 8.45 3.12
CA GLN A 28 -8.92 7.32 3.81
C GLN A 28 -9.46 5.99 3.29
N HIS A 29 -10.77 5.89 3.07
CA HIS A 29 -11.36 4.68 2.49
C HIS A 29 -10.82 4.41 1.08
N GLU A 30 -10.73 5.42 0.23
CA GLU A 30 -10.19 5.25 -1.13
C GLU A 30 -8.71 4.86 -1.10
N LEU A 31 -7.89 5.55 -0.30
CA LEU A 31 -6.47 5.23 -0.16
C LEU A 31 -6.26 3.81 0.36
N LEU A 32 -7.03 3.38 1.36
CA LEU A 32 -6.99 2.01 1.87
C LEU A 32 -7.31 1.01 0.75
N ARG A 33 -8.38 1.24 -0.03
CA ARG A 33 -8.72 0.36 -1.16
C ARG A 33 -7.61 0.30 -2.21
N ARG A 34 -6.96 1.42 -2.51
CA ARG A 34 -5.86 1.48 -3.48
C ARG A 34 -4.64 0.73 -2.97
N VAL A 35 -4.23 0.96 -1.72
CA VAL A 35 -3.11 0.26 -1.07
C VAL A 35 -3.39 -1.24 -1.00
N THR A 36 -4.56 -1.66 -0.49
CA THR A 36 -4.92 -3.08 -0.43
C THR A 36 -4.93 -3.74 -1.81
N ARG A 37 -5.35 -3.04 -2.87
CA ARG A 37 -5.26 -3.58 -4.24
C ARG A 37 -3.81 -3.83 -4.66
N ILE A 38 -2.91 -2.88 -4.36
CA ILE A 38 -1.49 -2.99 -4.69
C ILE A 38 -0.85 -4.14 -3.90
N GLU A 39 -1.14 -4.26 -2.60
CA GLU A 39 -0.66 -5.35 -1.74
C GLU A 39 -1.11 -6.72 -2.27
N LEU A 40 -2.39 -6.87 -2.60
CA LEU A 40 -2.92 -8.11 -3.15
C LEU A 40 -2.27 -8.47 -4.48
N PHE A 41 -2.07 -7.48 -5.36
CA PHE A 41 -1.40 -7.70 -6.64
C PHE A 41 0.06 -8.13 -6.43
N ALA A 42 0.82 -7.37 -5.63
CA ALA A 42 2.21 -7.65 -5.32
C ALA A 42 2.39 -9.05 -4.74
N ARG A 43 1.57 -9.44 -3.76
CA ARG A 43 1.61 -10.79 -3.17
C ARG A 43 1.39 -11.88 -4.22
N ARG A 44 0.37 -11.74 -5.08
CA ARG A 44 0.08 -12.70 -6.14
C ARG A 44 1.22 -12.80 -7.14
N SER A 45 1.80 -11.67 -7.53
CA SER A 45 2.94 -11.63 -8.45
C SER A 45 4.18 -12.29 -7.85
N THR A 46 4.49 -12.01 -6.59
CA THR A 46 5.60 -12.64 -5.87
C THR A 46 5.42 -14.16 -5.76
N ASP A 47 4.23 -14.62 -5.36
CA ASP A 47 3.92 -16.05 -5.28
C ASP A 47 4.09 -16.74 -6.64
N GLN A 48 3.62 -16.10 -7.71
CA GLN A 48 3.75 -16.61 -9.08
C GLN A 48 5.22 -16.67 -9.53
N LEU A 49 6.00 -15.61 -9.30
CA LEU A 49 7.42 -15.54 -9.68
C LEU A 49 8.24 -16.59 -8.93
N ASN A 50 8.01 -16.76 -7.63
CA ASN A 50 8.67 -17.80 -6.84
C ASN A 50 8.26 -19.20 -7.32
N GLY A 51 6.99 -19.39 -7.67
CA GLY A 51 6.51 -20.62 -8.30
C GLY A 51 7.23 -20.95 -9.61
N ILE A 52 7.41 -19.96 -10.48
CA ILE A 52 8.17 -20.10 -11.73
C ILE A 52 9.63 -20.47 -11.44
N GLY A 53 10.29 -19.78 -10.50
CA GLY A 53 11.67 -20.07 -10.12
C GLY A 53 11.85 -21.51 -9.63
N ARG A 54 10.94 -22.01 -8.78
CA ARG A 54 10.95 -23.40 -8.32
C ARG A 54 10.71 -24.39 -9.46
N ALA A 55 9.78 -24.10 -10.37
CA ALA A 55 9.50 -24.96 -11.52
C ALA A 55 10.71 -25.06 -12.47
N LEU A 56 11.39 -23.94 -12.73
CA LEU A 56 12.61 -23.92 -13.55
C LEU A 56 13.74 -24.73 -12.90
N THR A 57 13.90 -24.59 -11.57
CA THR A 57 14.88 -25.39 -10.81
C THR A 57 14.60 -26.88 -10.97
N ALA A 58 13.35 -27.30 -10.78
CA ALA A 58 12.95 -28.70 -10.93
C ALA A 58 13.17 -29.25 -12.36
N ILE A 59 12.91 -28.45 -13.39
CA ILE A 59 13.16 -28.82 -14.79
C ILE A 59 14.66 -29.02 -15.02
N ALA A 60 15.49 -28.10 -14.55
CA ALA A 60 16.92 -28.19 -14.78
C ALA A 60 17.58 -29.33 -14.01
N ASP A 61 17.14 -29.60 -12.78
CA ASP A 61 17.54 -30.77 -12.00
C ASP A 61 17.22 -32.07 -12.75
N HIS A 62 16.04 -32.14 -13.38
CA HIS A 62 15.64 -33.29 -14.21
C HIS A 62 16.58 -33.52 -15.40
N PHE A 63 17.13 -32.46 -15.99
CA PHE A 63 18.07 -32.53 -17.10
C PHE A 63 19.56 -32.54 -16.69
N GLY A 64 19.86 -32.53 -15.39
CA GLY A 64 21.24 -32.49 -14.88
C GLY A 64 21.99 -31.21 -15.22
N ILE A 65 21.28 -30.10 -15.45
CA ILE A 65 21.87 -28.80 -15.76
C ILE A 65 22.29 -28.13 -14.43
N PRO A 66 23.57 -27.78 -14.24
CA PRO A 66 24.00 -27.06 -13.04
C PRO A 66 23.18 -25.80 -12.80
N GLN A 67 22.63 -25.66 -11.60
CA GLN A 67 21.75 -24.56 -11.24
C GLN A 67 22.50 -23.47 -10.46
N THR A 68 22.23 -22.22 -10.82
CA THR A 68 22.44 -21.10 -9.89
C THR A 68 21.15 -20.94 -9.09
N PRO A 69 21.21 -20.88 -7.74
CA PRO A 69 20.01 -20.70 -6.92
C PRO A 69 19.26 -19.44 -7.35
N ILE A 70 17.98 -19.58 -7.69
CA ILE A 70 17.10 -18.44 -7.92
C ILE A 70 16.57 -18.03 -6.54
N PRO A 71 16.98 -16.87 -5.99
CA PRO A 71 16.50 -16.43 -4.70
C PRO A 71 14.99 -16.18 -4.76
N GLU A 72 14.28 -16.53 -3.69
CA GLU A 72 12.87 -16.19 -3.57
C GLU A 72 12.73 -14.66 -3.42
N VAL A 73 11.82 -14.10 -4.19
CA VAL A 73 11.39 -12.72 -4.00
C VAL A 73 10.60 -12.70 -2.70
N ILE A 74 11.05 -11.88 -1.75
CA ILE A 74 10.39 -11.64 -0.48
C ILE A 74 9.77 -10.26 -0.47
N TYR A 75 8.71 -10.09 0.31
CA TYR A 75 8.09 -8.79 0.49
C TYR A 75 9.06 -7.86 1.24
N PRO A 76 9.10 -6.55 0.91
CA PRO A 76 9.91 -5.60 1.65
C PRO A 76 9.56 -5.58 3.14
N THR A 77 10.58 -5.43 3.97
CA THR A 77 10.46 -5.17 5.40
C THR A 77 10.06 -3.72 5.66
N GLU A 78 9.49 -3.44 6.84
CA GLU A 78 9.19 -2.06 7.27
C GLU A 78 10.41 -1.15 7.21
N ALA A 79 11.59 -1.66 7.61
CA ALA A 79 12.83 -0.89 7.54
C ALA A 79 13.25 -0.53 6.11
N GLU A 80 13.03 -1.43 5.14
CA GLU A 80 13.29 -1.15 3.73
C GLU A 80 12.31 -0.11 3.17
N ILE A 81 11.04 -0.16 3.61
CA ILE A 81 10.02 0.82 3.25
C ILE A 81 10.38 2.20 3.83
N ASP A 82 10.69 2.27 5.13
CA ASP A 82 11.07 3.50 5.82
C ASP A 82 12.29 4.17 5.16
N ASN A 83 13.32 3.39 4.85
CA ASN A 83 14.51 3.90 4.14
C ASN A 83 14.14 4.43 2.75
N ALA A 84 13.34 3.69 1.97
CA ALA A 84 12.93 4.12 0.64
C ALA A 84 12.05 5.39 0.68
N MET A 85 11.27 5.59 1.74
CA MET A 85 10.54 6.84 1.93
C MET A 85 11.46 7.99 2.33
N ALA A 86 12.44 7.76 3.19
CA ALA A 86 13.40 8.78 3.62
C ALA A 86 14.27 9.30 2.45
N GLU A 87 14.59 8.45 1.47
CA GLU A 87 15.36 8.83 0.28
C GLU A 87 14.56 9.64 -0.76
N ARG A 88 13.24 9.69 -0.64
CA ARG A 88 12.34 10.35 -1.60
C ARG A 88 12.06 11.83 -1.29
N TRP A 89 12.57 12.34 -0.17
CA TRP A 89 12.38 13.72 0.32
C TRP A 89 13.73 14.35 0.72
#